data_AF-A0A7C0WSJ9-F1
#
_entry.id   AF-A0A7C0WSJ9-F1
#
_cell.length_a   1.000
_cell.length_b   1.000
_cell.length_c   1.000
_cell.angle_alpha   90.00
_cell.angle_beta   90.00
_cell.angle_gamma   90.00
#
_symmetry.space_group_name_H-M   'P 1'
#
loop_
_entity.id
_entity.type
_entity.pdbx_description
1 polymer ?
#
loop_
_entity_poly.entity_id
_entity_poly.type
_entity_poly.pdbx_seq_one_letter_code
_entity_poly.pdbx_strand_id
1 'polypeptide(L)'
;MVQKAKVQTWRRQLHGSLVILKKNARLYYLKPPVLIFGVLFPVFFFLAFKMGRPITAESVVPGMVTMALWFTASAVGPLVTPWERSAKT
;
A
#
# COMPACT_ATOMS: atom_id res chain seq x y z
N MET A 1 -40.26 -15.00 -0.31
CA MET A 1 -39.08 -15.83 -0.67
C MET A 1 -37.96 -15.07 -1.39
N VAL A 2 -38.26 -14.05 -2.20
CA VAL A 2 -37.26 -13.28 -2.99
C VAL A 2 -36.19 -12.55 -2.14
N GLN A 3 -36.56 -12.03 -0.97
CA GLN A 3 -35.64 -11.23 -0.14
C GLN A 3 -34.53 -12.06 0.53
N LYS A 4 -34.82 -13.31 0.92
CA LYS A 4 -33.80 -14.24 1.47
C LYS A 4 -32.77 -14.64 0.42
N ALA A 5 -33.19 -14.85 -0.83
CA ALA A 5 -32.29 -15.16 -1.93
C ALA A 5 -31.31 -13.99 -2.19
N LYS A 6 -31.81 -12.75 -2.24
CA LYS A 6 -30.97 -11.55 -2.42
C LYS A 6 -29.91 -11.40 -1.33
N VAL A 7 -30.30 -11.59 -0.06
CA VAL A 7 -29.37 -11.52 1.09
C VAL A 7 -28.30 -12.62 1.02
N GLN A 8 -28.64 -13.83 0.59
CA GLN A 8 -27.65 -14.89 0.39
C GLN A 8 -26.67 -14.58 -0.75
N THR A 9 -27.14 -13.94 -1.84
CA THR A 9 -26.27 -13.47 -2.91
C THR A 9 -25.25 -12.43 -2.41
N TRP A 10 -25.70 -11.42 -1.64
CA TRP A 10 -24.80 -10.39 -1.09
C TRP A 10 -23.75 -10.96 -0.14
N ARG A 11 -24.14 -11.89 0.74
CA ARG A 11 -23.19 -12.56 1.65
C ARG A 11 -22.13 -13.36 0.87
N ARG A 12 -22.54 -14.06 -0.19
CA ARG A 12 -21.61 -14.82 -1.05
C ARG A 12 -20.66 -13.89 -1.81
N GLN A 13 -21.16 -12.78 -2.34
CA GLN A 13 -20.34 -11.78 -3.02
C GLN A 13 -19.32 -11.15 -2.07
N LEU A 14 -19.75 -10.72 -0.88
CA LEU A 14 -18.85 -10.17 0.15
C LEU A 14 -17.77 -11.18 0.55
N HIS A 15 -18.15 -12.44 0.76
CA HIS A 15 -17.18 -13.49 1.07
C HIS A 15 -16.18 -13.70 -0.08
N GLY A 16 -16.66 -13.77 -1.32
CA GLY A 16 -15.80 -13.87 -2.50
C GLY A 16 -14.83 -12.69 -2.61
N SER A 17 -15.31 -11.46 -2.45
CA SER A 17 -14.48 -10.26 -2.45
C SER A 17 -13.41 -10.28 -1.35
N LEU A 18 -13.76 -10.73 -0.14
CA LEU A 18 -12.79 -10.85 0.97
C LEU A 18 -11.71 -11.90 0.69
N VAL A 19 -12.07 -13.04 0.09
CA VAL A 19 -11.10 -14.08 -0.32
C VAL A 19 -10.14 -13.53 -1.37
N ILE A 20 -10.66 -12.82 -2.39
CA ILE A 20 -9.84 -12.18 -3.43
C ILE A 20 -8.94 -11.10 -2.84
N LEU A 21 -9.47 -10.25 -1.95
CA LEU A 21 -8.72 -9.21 -1.26
C LEU A 21 -7.54 -9.82 -0.48
N LYS A 22 -7.79 -10.85 0.33
CA LYS A 22 -6.75 -11.53 1.12
C LYS A 22 -5.66 -12.13 0.23
N LYS A 23 -6.06 -12.77 -0.89
CA LYS A 23 -5.13 -13.33 -1.87
C LYS A 23 -4.24 -12.24 -2.47
N ASN A 24 -4.84 -11.16 -2.97
CA ASN A 24 -4.09 -10.06 -3.60
C ASN A 24 -3.20 -9.32 -2.61
N ALA A 25 -3.69 -9.05 -1.40
CA ALA A 25 -2.90 -8.46 -0.32
C ALA A 25 -1.62 -9.27 -0.07
N ARG A 26 -1.73 -10.60 0.03
CA ARG A 26 -0.57 -11.47 0.24
C ARG A 26 0.38 -11.52 -0.95
N LEU A 27 -0.15 -11.53 -2.17
CA LEU A 27 0.67 -11.62 -3.38
C LEU A 27 1.45 -10.32 -3.66
N TYR A 28 0.81 -9.17 -3.45
CA TYR A 28 1.33 -7.90 -3.94
C TYR A 28 1.74 -6.92 -2.83
N TYR A 29 1.05 -6.89 -1.69
CA TYR A 29 1.24 -5.85 -0.67
C TYR A 29 2.04 -6.33 0.55
N LEU A 30 1.89 -7.59 0.94
CA LEU A 30 2.65 -8.20 2.06
C LEU A 30 4.03 -8.69 1.60
N LYS A 31 4.74 -7.86 0.83
CA LYS A 31 6.12 -8.11 0.41
C LYS A 31 7.05 -7.19 1.20
N PRO A 32 8.24 -7.66 1.65
CA PRO A 32 9.13 -6.85 2.46
C PRO A 32 9.46 -5.47 1.87
N PRO A 33 9.80 -5.35 0.57
CA PRO A 33 10.07 -4.03 -0.01
C PRO A 33 8.86 -3.09 0.04
N VAL A 34 7.66 -3.60 -0.22
CA VAL A 34 6.42 -2.81 -0.23
C VAL A 34 6.06 -2.31 1.17
N LEU A 35 6.19 -3.16 2.18
CA LEU A 35 5.93 -2.76 3.58
C LEU A 35 6.97 -1.76 4.09
N ILE A 36 8.25 -1.96 3.75
CA ILE A 36 9.33 -1.08 4.17
C ILE A 36 9.17 0.30 3.53
N PHE A 37 9.07 0.39 2.20
CA PHE A 37 9.00 1.68 1.51
C PHE A 37 7.62 2.35 1.59
N GLY A 38 6.54 1.56 1.66
CA GLY A 38 5.18 2.09 1.66
C GLY A 38 4.63 2.45 3.05
N VAL A 39 5.15 1.86 4.13
CA VAL A 39 4.62 2.07 5.49
C VAL A 39 5.71 2.43 6.48
N LEU A 40 6.71 1.56 6.64
CA LEU A 40 7.70 1.71 7.70
C LEU A 40 8.53 2.98 7.52
N PHE A 41 9.10 3.17 6.33
CA PHE A 41 9.93 4.32 5.99
C PHE A 41 9.18 5.64 6.15
N PRO A 42 7.98 5.86 5.57
CA PRO A 42 7.22 7.09 5.78
C PRO A 42 6.91 7.41 7.25
N VAL A 43 6.57 6.39 8.05
CA VAL A 43 6.28 6.59 9.49
C VAL A 43 7.53 7.05 10.23
N PHE A 44 8.65 6.35 10.08
CA PHE A 44 9.89 6.76 10.74
C PHE A 44 10.43 8.08 10.20
N PHE A 45 10.22 8.36 8.92
CA PHE A 45 10.56 9.64 8.31
C PHE A 45 9.76 10.77 8.96
N PHE A 46 8.45 10.60 9.16
CA PHE A 46 7.63 11.61 9.85
C PHE A 46 8.11 11.86 11.27
N LEU A 47 8.40 10.78 12.00
CA LEU A 47 8.94 10.87 13.34
C LEU A 47 10.29 11.59 13.35
N ALA A 48 11.20 11.28 12.42
CA ALA A 48 12.51 11.93 12.34
C ALA A 48 12.41 13.45 12.14
N PHE A 49 11.41 13.93 11.40
CA PHE A 49 11.21 15.37 11.18
C PHE A 49 10.37 16.06 12.26
N LYS A 50 9.36 15.39 12.82
CA LYS A 50 8.41 16.00 13.76
C LYS A 50 8.80 15.84 15.23
N MET A 51 9.44 14.72 15.60
CA MET A 51 9.72 14.37 17.00
C MET A 51 10.65 15.37 17.65
N GLY A 52 10.27 15.88 18.83
CA GLY A 52 11.06 16.83 19.60
C GLY A 52 11.12 18.26 19.02
N ARG A 53 10.39 18.56 17.93
CA ARG A 53 10.40 19.89 17.30
C ARG A 53 9.06 20.61 17.47
N PRO A 54 9.05 21.93 17.79
CA PRO A 54 7.84 22.74 17.91
C PRO A 54 7.31 23.19 16.54
N ILE A 55 7.32 22.29 15.55
CA ILE A 55 6.75 22.51 14.21
C ILE A 55 5.40 21.81 14.13
N THR A 56 4.44 22.39 13.41
CA THR A 56 3.12 21.75 13.25
C THR A 56 3.22 20.58 12.27
N ALA A 57 2.28 19.63 12.35
CA ALA A 57 2.28 18.52 11.40
C ALA A 57 2.00 19.02 9.96
N GLU A 58 1.16 20.04 9.81
CA GLU A 58 0.81 20.58 8.48
C GLU A 58 2.03 21.14 7.74
N SER A 59 3.06 21.63 8.44
CA SER A 59 4.27 22.13 7.79
C SER A 59 5.20 21.02 7.30
N VAL A 60 5.11 19.82 7.87
CA VAL A 60 6.01 18.68 7.55
C VAL A 60 5.41 17.78 6.47
N VAL A 61 4.09 17.58 6.51
CA VAL A 61 3.37 16.65 5.62
C VAL A 61 3.62 16.93 4.13
N PRO A 62 3.57 18.18 3.60
CA PRO A 62 3.80 18.43 2.18
C PRO A 62 5.19 18.01 1.70
N GLY A 63 6.24 18.39 2.44
CA GLY A 63 7.62 18.02 2.09
C GLY A 63 7.83 16.50 2.12
N MET A 64 7.21 15.84 3.10
CA MET A 64 7.22 14.39 3.19
C MET A 64 6.51 13.68 2.05
N VAL A 65 5.32 14.17 1.66
CA VAL A 65 4.58 13.63 0.51
C VAL A 65 5.40 13.80 -0.76
N THR A 66 6.03 14.96 -0.97
CA THR A 66 6.92 15.20 -2.10
C THR A 66 8.08 14.20 -2.12
N MET A 67 8.76 14.00 -1.00
CA MET A 67 9.87 13.04 -0.93
C MET A 67 9.41 11.60 -1.15
N ALA A 68 8.27 11.20 -0.57
CA ALA A 68 7.70 9.86 -0.79
C ALA A 68 7.33 9.64 -2.26
N LEU A 69 6.69 10.62 -2.91
CA LEU A 69 6.34 10.57 -4.33
C LEU A 69 7.59 10.51 -5.22
N TRP A 70 8.59 11.35 -4.93
CA TRP A 70 9.86 11.35 -5.66
C TRP A 70 10.57 9.99 -5.57
N PHE A 71 10.76 9.49 -4.34
CA PHE A 71 11.43 8.21 -4.12
C PHE A 71 10.67 7.03 -4.75
N THR A 72 9.35 7.00 -4.60
CA THR A 72 8.54 5.93 -5.20
C THR A 72 8.57 5.98 -6.72
N ALA A 73 8.51 7.16 -7.34
CA ALA A 73 8.64 7.32 -8.79
C ALA A 73 10.03 6.90 -9.31
N SER A 74 11.11 7.28 -8.63
CA SER A 74 12.48 6.89 -9.01
C SER A 74 12.78 5.41 -8.77
N ALA A 75 12.13 4.76 -7.80
CA ALA A 75 12.35 3.35 -7.48
C ALA A 75 11.69 2.37 -8.49
N VAL A 76 10.81 2.84 -9.37
CA VAL A 76 10.10 1.99 -10.35
C VAL A 76 11.08 1.32 -11.32
N GLY A 77 12.07 2.05 -11.85
CA GLY A 77 13.01 1.51 -12.86
C GLY A 77 13.76 0.24 -12.42
N PRO A 78 14.42 0.25 -11.25
CA PRO A 78 15.11 -0.93 -10.72
C PRO A 78 14.19 -2.06 -10.27
N LEU A 79 12.91 -1.79 -9.96
CA LEU A 79 11.94 -2.80 -9.52
C LEU A 79 11.21 -3.49 -10.67
N VAL A 80 10.92 -2.75 -11.75
CA VAL A 80 10.18 -3.27 -12.92
C VAL A 80 11.05 -4.22 -13.75
N THR A 81 12.31 -3.87 -14.01
CA THR A 81 13.20 -4.66 -14.88
C THR A 81 13.41 -6.11 -14.38
N PRO A 82 13.67 -6.37 -13.08
CA PRO A 82 13.75 -7.73 -12.56
C PRO A 82 12.40 -8.45 -12.58
N TRP A 83 11.30 -7.73 -12.39
CA TRP A 83 9.96 -8.30 -12.39
C TRP A 83 9.53 -8.76 -13.79
N GLU A 84 9.77 -7.93 -14.81
CA GLU A 84 9.57 -8.30 -16.22
C GLU A 84 10.42 -9.51 -16.61
N ARG A 85 11.70 -9.53 -16.20
CA ARG A 85 12.58 -10.68 -16.48
C ARG A 85 12.23 -11.93 -15.68
N SER A 86 11.69 -11.80 -14.47
CA SER A 86 11.28 -12.95 -13.65
C SER A 86 9.96 -13.56 -14.13
N ALA A 87 9.15 -12.83 -14.90
CA ALA A 87 7.86 -13.30 -15.42
C ALA A 87 7.97 -14.34 -16.55
N LYS A 88 9.16 -14.56 -17.11
CA LYS A 88 9.46 -15.58 -18.15
C LYS A 88 8.36 -15.68 -19.24
N THR A 89 8.14 -14.60 -19.97
CA THR A 89 7.51 -14.64 -21.30
C THR A 89 8.53 -14.31 -22.36
#